data_AF-A0A0B8QYU9-F1
#
_entry.id   AF-A0A0B8QYU9-F1
#
_cell.length_a   1.000
_cell.length_b   1.000
_cell.length_c   1.000
_cell.angle_alpha   90.00
_cell.angle_beta   90.00
_cell.angle_gamma   90.00
#
_symmetry.space_group_name_H-M   'P 1'
#
loop_
_entity.id
_entity.type
_entity.pdbx_description
1 polymer ?
#
loop_
_entity_poly.entity_id
_entity_poly.type
_entity_poly.pdbx_seq_one_letter_code
_entity_poly.pdbx_strand_id
1 'polypeptide(L)' 'MDDLRKYYLELASRVCEGITPDHYDRWLKWAKENGLLISPWMFISSITSLSVVEVSKRISPWHMEHGKRVEDEYEKIKIV' A
#
# COMPACT_ATOMS: atom_id res chain seq x y z
N MET A 1 5.91 12.16 -11.94
CA MET A 1 5.47 10.75 -11.88
C MET A 1 6.32 9.95 -10.89
N ASP A 2 7.61 10.25 -10.74
CA ASP A 2 8.48 9.56 -9.78
C ASP A 2 8.12 9.79 -8.31
N ASP A 3 7.64 10.98 -7.93
CA ASP A 3 7.25 11.23 -6.54
C ASP A 3 6.01 10.43 -6.13
N LEU A 4 5.06 10.25 -7.05
CA LEU A 4 3.88 9.41 -6.83
C LEU A 4 4.28 7.94 -6.70
N ARG A 5 5.18 7.46 -7.57
CA ARG A 5 5.73 6.09 -7.49
C ARG A 5 6.43 5.86 -6.15
N LYS A 6 7.30 6.79 -5.73
CA LYS A 6 7.99 6.71 -4.44
C LYS A 6 6.99 6.67 -3.28
N TYR A 7 5.99 7.54 -3.30
CA TYR A 7 4.94 7.55 -2.28
C TYR A 7 4.19 6.21 -2.18
N TYR A 8 3.86 5.58 -3.31
CA TYR A 8 3.15 4.30 -3.33
C TYR A 8 4.03 3.16 -2.80
N LEU A 9 5.28 3.12 -3.23
CA LEU A 9 6.24 2.11 -2.75
C LEU A 9 6.58 2.29 -1.27
N GLU A 10 6.67 3.52 -0.78
CA GLU A 10 6.88 3.81 0.64
C GLU A 10 5.69 3.37 1.49
N LEU A 11 4.46 3.68 1.08
CA LEU A 11 3.27 3.20 1.77
C LEU A 11 3.20 1.67 1.76
N ALA A 12 3.45 1.05 0.62
CA ALA A 12 3.44 -0.40 0.50
C ALA A 12 4.56 -1.06 1.31
N SER A 13 5.75 -0.47 1.43
CA SER A 13 6.86 -1.06 2.20
C SER A 13 6.64 -1.07 3.72
N ARG A 14 5.79 -0.16 4.21
CA ARG A 14 5.36 -0.13 5.61
C ARG A 14 4.46 -1.30 5.95
N VAL A 15 3.54 -1.65 5.04
CA VAL A 15 2.50 -2.65 5.31
C VAL A 15 2.76 -4.01 4.66
N CYS A 16 3.61 -4.09 3.64
CA CYS A 16 3.93 -5.31 2.90
C CYS A 16 5.41 -5.71 3.02
N GLU A 17 5.66 -7.01 3.05
CA GLU A 17 7.00 -7.59 2.98
C GLU A 17 7.44 -7.76 1.52
N GLY A 18 8.71 -7.47 1.21
CA GLY A 18 9.29 -7.78 -0.10
C GLY A 18 8.77 -6.94 -1.27
N ILE A 19 8.20 -5.74 -1.01
CA ILE A 19 7.74 -4.87 -2.09
C ILE A 19 8.90 -4.45 -3.01
N THR A 20 8.67 -4.49 -4.31
CA THR A 20 9.65 -4.08 -5.33
C THR A 20 9.02 -3.05 -6.28
N PRO A 21 9.85 -2.27 -7.00
CA PRO A 21 9.36 -1.35 -8.01
C PRO A 21 8.60 -2.04 -9.17
N ASP A 22 8.90 -3.31 -9.46
CA ASP A 22 8.26 -4.10 -10.50
C ASP A 22 6.78 -4.40 -10.19
N HIS A 23 6.43 -4.62 -8.91
CA HIS A 23 5.03 -4.78 -8.50
C HIS A 23 4.19 -3.54 -8.85
N TYR A 24 4.74 -2.34 -8.61
CA TYR A 24 4.06 -1.10 -8.96
C TYR A 24 3.94 -0.91 -10.47
N ASP A 25 5.00 -1.20 -11.23
CA ASP A 25 5.01 -1.01 -12.68
C ASP A 25 4.00 -1.93 -13.38
N ARG A 26 3.92 -3.20 -12.97
CA ARG A 26 2.94 -4.17 -13.47
C ARG A 26 1.51 -3.75 -13.13
N TRP A 27 1.26 -3.37 -11.87
CA TRP A 27 -0.04 -2.91 -11.44
C TRP A 27 -0.48 -1.65 -12.18
N LEU A 28 0.41 -0.66 -12.32
CA LEU A 28 0.09 0.61 -12.96
C LEU A 28 -0.25 0.41 -14.44
N LYS A 29 0.48 -0.47 -15.14
CA LYS A 29 0.17 -0.85 -16.52
C LYS A 29 -1.23 -1.46 -16.61
N TRP A 30 -1.51 -2.48 -15.80
CA TRP A 30 -2.82 -3.13 -15.78
C TRP A 30 -3.97 -2.15 -15.43
N ALA A 31 -3.78 -1.29 -14.42
CA ALA A 31 -4.79 -0.31 -14.01
C ALA A 31 -5.12 0.68 -15.13
N LYS A 32 -4.10 1.16 -15.86
CA LYS A 32 -4.29 2.04 -17.02
C LYS A 32 -5.02 1.36 -18.17
N GLU A 33 -4.66 0.11 -18.48
CA GLU A 33 -5.30 -0.68 -19.54
C GLU A 33 -6.78 -0.95 -19.25
N ASN A 34 -7.16 -1.01 -17.96
CA ASN A 34 -8.54 -1.27 -17.52
C ASN A 34 -9.30 0.01 -17.10
N GLY A 35 -8.73 1.20 -17.29
CA GLY A 35 -9.38 2.47 -16.95
C GLY A 35 -9.70 2.64 -15.46
N LEU A 36 -8.91 2.02 -14.57
CA LEU A 36 -9.16 2.00 -13.14
C LEU A 36 -8.65 3.27 -12.44
N LEU A 37 -9.32 3.64 -11.34
CA LEU A 37 -8.84 4.67 -10.44
C LEU A 37 -7.52 4.24 -9.79
N ILE A 38 -6.51 5.10 -9.84
CA ILE A 38 -5.18 4.80 -9.27
C ILE A 38 -5.14 5.37 -7.84
N SER A 39 -5.02 4.50 -6.84
CA SER A 39 -4.83 4.88 -5.44
C SER A 39 -3.85 3.92 -4.73
N PRO A 40 -3.13 4.37 -3.67
CA PRO A 40 -2.24 3.49 -2.90
C PRO A 40 -2.96 2.29 -2.28
N TRP A 41 -4.21 2.49 -1.85
CA TRP A 41 -5.03 1.42 -1.27
C TRP A 41 -5.39 0.36 -2.30
N MET A 42 -5.74 0.77 -3.52
CA MET A 42 -6.00 -0.19 -4.60
C MET A 42 -4.74 -0.92 -5.05
N PHE A 43 -3.60 -0.23 -5.09
CA PHE A 43 -2.32 -0.86 -5.38
C PHE A 43 -2.02 -1.95 -4.34
N ILE A 44 -2.02 -1.60 -3.06
CA ILE A 44 -1.70 -2.54 -1.98
C ILE A 44 -2.74 -3.67 -1.91
N SER A 45 -4.03 -3.38 -2.12
CA SER A 45 -5.07 -4.41 -2.17
C SER A 45 -4.88 -5.37 -3.36
N SER A 46 -4.39 -4.88 -4.50
CA SER A 46 -4.20 -5.72 -5.69
C SER A 46 -3.02 -6.69 -5.59
N ILE A 47 -2.01 -6.34 -4.80
CA ILE A 47 -0.80 -7.15 -4.59
C ILE A 47 -0.84 -7.94 -3.29
N THR A 48 -1.96 -7.89 -2.56
CA THR A 48 -2.18 -8.64 -1.33
C THR A 48 -3.49 -9.41 -1.45
N SER A 49 -3.74 -10.36 -0.55
CA SER A 49 -5.06 -11.01 -0.47
C SER A 49 -6.09 -10.18 0.31
N LEU A 50 -5.78 -8.92 0.63
CA LEU A 50 -6.62 -8.05 1.47
C LEU A 50 -7.54 -7.18 0.63
N SER A 51 -8.76 -6.97 1.14
CA SER A 51 -9.66 -5.96 0.62
C SER A 51 -9.13 -4.54 0.86
N VAL A 52 -9.61 -3.57 0.09
CA VAL A 52 -9.31 -2.14 0.28
C VAL A 52 -9.61 -1.66 1.71
N VAL A 53 -10.64 -2.21 2.36
CA VAL A 53 -11.00 -1.89 3.75
C VAL A 53 -9.96 -2.41 4.72
N GLU A 54 -9.49 -3.64 4.56
CA GLU A 54 -8.43 -4.22 5.39
C GLU A 54 -7.11 -3.51 5.18
N VAL A 55 -6.75 -3.21 3.92
CA VAL A 55 -5.61 -2.35 3.60
C VAL A 55 -5.75 -0.98 4.26
N SER A 56 -6.95 -0.40 4.25
CA SER A 56 -7.19 0.87 4.92
C SER A 56 -6.97 0.77 6.42
N LYS A 57 -7.39 -0.30 7.09
CA LYS A 57 -7.09 -0.51 8.52
C LYS A 57 -5.61 -0.67 8.82
N ARG A 58 -4.79 -1.03 7.82
CA ARG A 58 -3.35 -1.25 7.92
C ARG A 58 -2.53 0.00 7.58
N ILE A 59 -3.04 0.84 6.68
CA ILE A 59 -2.46 2.14 6.32
C ILE A 59 -2.94 3.26 7.25
N SER A 60 -4.20 3.18 7.71
CA SER A 60 -4.85 4.17 8.58
C SER A 60 -4.59 4.07 10.08
N PRO A 61 -3.83 3.11 10.66
CA PRO A 61 -3.44 3.24 12.04
C PRO A 61 -2.32 4.29 12.08
N TRP A 62 -2.77 5.54 12.11
CA TRP A 62 -2.09 6.66 12.70
C TRP A 62 -2.38 6.51 14.19
N HIS A 63 -1.78 5.51 14.84
CA HIS A 63 -2.02 5.31 16.26
C HIS A 63 -1.53 6.55 16.98
N MET A 64 -2.48 7.28 17.58
CA MET A 64 -2.21 8.44 18.40
C MET A 64 -2.46 8.01 19.83
N GLU A 65 -1.42 7.56 20.52
CA GLU A 65 -1.49 7.28 21.95
C GLU A 65 -1.13 8.56 22.70
N HIS A 66 -1.99 9.02 23.62
CA HIS A 66 -1.78 10.26 24.38
C HIS A 66 -1.52 11.50 23.49
N GLY A 67 -2.13 11.55 22.29
CA GLY A 67 -1.92 12.65 21.34
C GLY A 67 -0.55 12.65 20.65
N LYS A 68 0.23 11.58 20.80
CA LYS A 68 1.50 11.38 20.10
C LYS A 68 1.40 10.21 19.15
N ARG A 69 2.07 10.34 18.01
CA ARG A 69 2.20 9.27 17.03
C ARG A 69 2.98 8.11 17.67
N VAL A 70 2.37 6.93 17.64
CA VAL A 70 2.99 5.67 18.05
C VAL A 70 3.23 4.82 16.79
N GLU A 71 4.36 4.12 16.77
CA GLU A 71 4.62 3.11 15.75
C GLU A 71 3.81 1.86 16.11
N ASP A 72 2.84 1.50 15.29
CA ASP A 72 2.22 0.19 15.44
C ASP A 72 3.15 -0.89 14.89
N GLU A 73 3.52 -1.84 15.74
CA GLU A 73 4.20 -3.07 15.35
C GLU A 73 3.19 -4.06 14.76
N TYR A 74 2.78 -3.80 13.52
CA TYR A 74 2.00 -4.75 12.74
C TYR A 74 2.94 -5.70 11.99
N GLU A 75 2.67 -7.01 12.04
CA GLU A 75 3.30 -7.96 11.11
C GLU A 75 3.07 -7.51 9.67
N LYS A 76 4.08 -7.58 8.80
CA LYS A 76 3.92 -7.19 7.39
C LYS A 76 3.05 -8.18 6.62
N ILE A 77 2.30 -7.67 5.65
CA ILE A 77 1.45 -8.45 4.75
C ILE A 77 2.32 -9.12 3.70
N LYS A 78 2.09 -10.41 3.44
CA LYS A 78 2.74 -11.11 2.34
C LYS A 78 2.11 -10.71 1.00
N ILE A 79 2.97 -10.47 0.02
CA ILE A 79 2.57 -10.20 -1.37
C ILE A 79 2.17 -11.52 -2.04
N VAL A 80 1.14 -11.49 -2.91
CA VAL A 80 0.64 -12.63 -3.69
C VAL A 80 1.11 -12.60 -5.15
#